data_AF-A0A1A8V049-F1
#
_entry.id   AF-A0A1A8V049-F1
#
_cell.length_a   1.000
_cell.length_b   1.000
_cell.length_c   1.000
_cell.angle_alpha   90.00
_cell.angle_beta   90.00
_cell.angle_gamma   90.00
#
_symmetry.space_group_name_H-M   'P 1'
#
loop_
_entity.id
_entity.type
_entity.pdbx_description
1 polymer ?
#
loop_
_entity_poly.entity_id
_entity_poly.type
_entity_poly.pdbx_seq_one_letter_code
_entity_poly.pdbx_strand_id
1 'polypeptide(L)'
;NNNFGLSNTATALICITDINDNPPELTVRTFSGEVPENKVNVVVTNLTVVDKDQPHSPNWNAVYRIVSGDPSGHFTIRTNPITNEGMLTVVKPVDFEMNRAFMLTVVVSNQAHLASGIQSSLQSTAGVTISVQDVNEPPVFPVNPKMIRFEEGVPAGTTLTVFSAQDPDHFIQQTVRYSKLSDPANWLKINRTNGQITTMALLDRESMYVKNNMYEATFLAFDNGSPQASGTGTLQIYLIDVNDNAPVLIPREAQICEHSRPNSKINITASDTDADPNVGPFVFELPTFPASIRRNWTISRLNGDYAQLRLRISYLEAGVYEIPVIVSDSGNPPLSNRSTIRIKVCPCDNNGDCSATGAVAAAGLGTGAIIAILICIIILLSIVLLFVVWMKRREKERQAKPLLIDPEDDVRDNILKYDEEGGGEEDQDYDLSQLQQPESLDHIITKPTGVRRVDERPVVAESQYPVRSNLPHPGDIGDFINDGLRAADNDPTAPPYDSLLVFDYEGSGSTAGSVSSLNSTSTGDQDYDYLNDWGPRFKKLADMYGGGDDD
;
A
#
# COMPACT_ATOMS: atom_id res chain seq x y z
N ASN A 1 -68.56 -45.18 -81.46
CA ASN A 1 -67.31 -45.65 -80.81
C ASN A 1 -66.65 -44.48 -80.12
N ASN A 2 -66.99 -44.26 -78.85
CA ASN A 2 -66.36 -43.27 -77.99
C ASN A 2 -65.13 -43.92 -77.36
N ASN A 3 -63.92 -43.44 -77.68
CA ASN A 3 -62.72 -43.78 -76.94
C ASN A 3 -61.86 -42.51 -76.79
N PHE A 4 -62.37 -41.54 -76.03
CA PHE A 4 -61.55 -40.45 -75.50
C PHE A 4 -60.92 -40.96 -74.19
N GLY A 5 -59.58 -41.02 -74.16
CA GLY A 5 -58.84 -41.47 -72.98
C GLY A 5 -59.03 -40.56 -71.78
N LEU A 6 -59.02 -41.14 -70.58
CA LEU A 6 -59.06 -40.41 -69.31
C LEU A 6 -57.74 -39.64 -69.13
N SER A 7 -57.82 -38.33 -68.88
CA SER A 7 -56.68 -37.51 -68.51
C SER A 7 -56.71 -37.18 -67.01
N ASN A 8 -55.54 -37.06 -66.41
CA ASN A 8 -55.36 -36.56 -65.05
C ASN A 8 -54.18 -35.59 -65.05
N THR A 9 -54.21 -34.60 -64.16
CA THR A 9 -53.13 -33.61 -64.02
C THR A 9 -52.39 -33.83 -62.70
N ALA A 10 -51.09 -33.55 -62.72
CA ALA A 10 -50.25 -33.49 -61.53
C ALA A 10 -49.38 -32.24 -61.62
N THR A 11 -48.98 -31.71 -60.47
CA THR A 11 -48.10 -30.54 -60.39
C THR A 11 -46.69 -30.99 -60.06
N ALA A 12 -45.72 -30.64 -60.91
CA ALA A 12 -44.30 -30.80 -60.61
C ALA A 12 -43.76 -29.47 -60.11
N LEU A 13 -43.25 -29.45 -58.87
CA LEU A 13 -42.49 -28.31 -58.35
C LEU A 13 -41.01 -28.54 -58.69
N ILE A 14 -40.46 -27.70 -59.56
CA ILE A 14 -39.04 -27.73 -59.89
C ILE A 14 -38.36 -26.62 -59.08
N CYS A 15 -37.63 -27.00 -58.03
CA CYS A 15 -36.78 -26.09 -57.28
C CYS A 15 -35.37 -26.12 -57.87
N ILE A 16 -34.85 -24.95 -58.25
CA ILE A 16 -33.46 -24.80 -58.69
C ILE A 16 -32.61 -24.59 -57.44
N THR A 17 -31.68 -25.50 -57.18
CA THR A 17 -30.71 -25.39 -56.08
C THR A 17 -29.53 -24.52 -56.49
N ASP A 18 -29.07 -23.68 -55.57
CA ASP A 18 -27.90 -22.82 -55.75
C ASP A 18 -26.60 -23.62 -55.89
N ILE A 19 -25.68 -23.11 -56.72
CA ILE A 19 -24.29 -23.58 -56.85
C ILE A 19 -23.37 -22.37 -56.75
N ASN A 20 -22.10 -22.57 -56.36
CA ASN A 20 -21.14 -21.47 -56.34
C ASN A 20 -20.70 -21.11 -57.76
N ASP A 21 -21.48 -20.28 -58.45
CA ASP A 21 -21.15 -19.76 -59.78
C ASP A 21 -20.82 -18.26 -59.79
N ASN A 22 -20.95 -17.56 -58.66
CA ASN A 22 -20.52 -16.17 -58.49
C ASN A 22 -19.39 -16.05 -57.46
N PRO A 23 -18.13 -15.77 -57.86
CA PRO A 23 -17.07 -15.49 -56.91
C PRO A 23 -17.33 -14.20 -56.11
N PRO A 24 -16.81 -14.09 -54.88
CA PRO A 24 -16.97 -12.90 -54.06
C PRO A 24 -16.10 -11.78 -54.61
N GLU A 25 -16.71 -10.61 -54.77
CA GLU A 25 -16.08 -9.42 -55.33
C GLU A 25 -15.99 -8.32 -54.28
N LEU A 26 -14.77 -7.88 -54.00
CA LEU A 26 -14.57 -6.71 -53.14
C LEU A 26 -15.09 -5.47 -53.85
N THR A 27 -15.79 -4.62 -53.11
CA THR A 27 -16.41 -3.40 -53.65
C THR A 27 -15.38 -2.43 -54.22
N VAL A 28 -14.17 -2.43 -53.64
CA VAL A 28 -13.03 -1.60 -54.03
C VAL A 28 -11.75 -2.43 -54.09
N ARG A 29 -10.79 -1.97 -54.90
CA ARG A 29 -9.47 -2.64 -55.08
C ARG A 29 -8.46 -2.29 -53.99
N THR A 30 -8.70 -1.18 -53.28
CA THR A 30 -7.80 -0.67 -52.25
C THR A 30 -8.62 -0.21 -51.06
N PHE A 31 -8.32 -0.74 -49.88
CA PHE A 31 -8.85 -0.27 -48.61
C PHE A 31 -7.76 0.51 -47.87
N SER A 32 -8.18 1.45 -47.03
CA SER A 32 -7.29 2.12 -46.10
C SER A 32 -7.85 2.01 -44.68
N GLY A 33 -6.96 2.00 -43.70
CA GLY A 33 -7.32 2.09 -42.30
C GLY A 33 -6.16 2.63 -41.50
N GLU A 34 -6.45 3.03 -40.26
CA GLU A 34 -5.46 3.60 -39.36
C GLU A 34 -5.47 2.79 -38.07
N VAL A 35 -4.29 2.64 -37.46
CA VAL A 35 -4.17 1.98 -36.17
C VAL A 35 -3.22 2.75 -35.27
N PRO A 36 -3.62 3.09 -34.03
CA PRO A 36 -2.67 3.58 -33.04
C PRO A 36 -1.68 2.48 -32.66
N GLU A 37 -0.42 2.84 -32.52
CA GLU A 37 0.60 1.91 -32.08
C GLU A 37 0.34 1.35 -30.68
N ASN A 38 1.01 0.24 -30.35
CA ASN A 38 0.88 -0.46 -29.08
C ASN A 38 -0.54 -0.91 -28.69
N LYS A 39 -1.53 -0.78 -29.58
CA LYS A 39 -2.89 -1.30 -29.40
C LYS A 39 -3.07 -2.66 -30.05
N VAL A 40 -3.81 -3.52 -29.36
CA VAL A 40 -4.21 -4.85 -29.83
C VAL A 40 -5.72 -5.00 -29.76
N ASN A 41 -6.27 -5.93 -30.53
CA ASN A 41 -7.70 -6.22 -30.66
C ASN A 41 -8.54 -5.04 -31.18
N VAL A 42 -7.92 -4.14 -31.94
CA VAL A 42 -8.60 -3.02 -32.61
C VAL A 42 -8.91 -3.41 -34.05
N VAL A 43 -10.14 -3.09 -34.50
CA VAL A 43 -10.54 -3.23 -35.90
C VAL A 43 -9.96 -2.05 -36.69
N VAL A 44 -9.13 -2.35 -37.68
CA VAL A 44 -8.46 -1.36 -38.54
C VAL A 44 -9.41 -0.88 -39.63
N THR A 45 -10.06 -1.80 -40.33
CA THR A 45 -11.00 -1.52 -41.42
C THR A 45 -11.86 -2.75 -41.74
N ASN A 46 -13.04 -2.52 -42.31
CA ASN A 46 -13.94 -3.58 -42.75
C ASN A 46 -13.90 -3.70 -44.28
N LEU A 47 -13.56 -4.89 -44.76
CA LEU A 47 -13.49 -5.20 -46.19
C LEU A 47 -14.87 -5.64 -46.67
N THR A 48 -15.55 -4.74 -47.39
CA THR A 48 -16.88 -5.00 -47.94
C THR A 48 -16.80 -5.85 -49.20
N VAL A 49 -17.69 -6.84 -49.29
CA VAL A 49 -17.73 -7.82 -50.37
C VAL A 49 -19.16 -7.96 -50.87
N VAL A 50 -19.30 -8.24 -52.17
CA VAL A 50 -20.57 -8.55 -52.82
C VAL A 50 -20.45 -9.92 -53.46
N ASP A 51 -21.44 -10.76 -53.17
CA ASP A 51 -21.58 -12.09 -53.73
C ASP A 51 -23.06 -12.29 -54.10
N LYS A 52 -23.30 -12.88 -55.28
CA LYS A 52 -24.64 -13.03 -55.87
C LYS A 52 -25.25 -14.41 -55.62
N ASP A 53 -24.51 -15.34 -55.02
CA ASP A 53 -25.01 -16.65 -54.61
C ASP A 53 -26.00 -16.52 -53.46
N GLN A 54 -26.66 -17.63 -53.09
CA GLN A 54 -27.70 -17.63 -52.08
C GLN A 54 -27.16 -17.14 -50.70
N PRO A 55 -27.72 -16.07 -50.10
CA PRO A 55 -27.25 -15.53 -48.82
C PRO A 55 -27.24 -16.57 -47.70
N HIS A 56 -26.24 -16.47 -46.82
CA HIS A 56 -25.98 -17.40 -45.70
C HIS A 56 -25.76 -18.87 -46.09
N SER A 57 -25.49 -19.15 -47.37
CA SER A 57 -25.03 -20.47 -47.82
C SER A 57 -23.49 -20.56 -47.80
N PRO A 58 -22.90 -21.76 -47.82
CA PRO A 58 -21.46 -21.93 -48.01
C PRO A 58 -20.93 -21.36 -49.34
N ASN A 59 -21.80 -21.20 -50.34
CA ASN A 59 -21.47 -20.57 -51.61
C ASN A 59 -21.32 -19.06 -51.45
N TRP A 60 -22.09 -18.43 -50.56
CA TRP A 60 -22.02 -16.99 -50.30
C TRP A 60 -21.03 -16.61 -49.18
N ASN A 61 -20.82 -17.48 -48.18
CA ASN A 61 -19.96 -17.19 -47.03
C ASN A 61 -18.52 -16.92 -47.44
N ALA A 62 -18.04 -15.71 -47.17
CA ALA A 62 -16.70 -15.25 -47.51
C ALA A 62 -15.66 -15.73 -46.51
N VAL A 63 -14.50 -16.12 -47.01
CA VAL A 63 -13.30 -16.51 -46.27
C VAL A 63 -12.15 -15.64 -46.74
N TYR A 64 -11.63 -14.83 -45.81
CA TYR A 64 -10.56 -13.89 -46.09
C TYR A 64 -9.20 -14.45 -45.66
N ARG A 65 -8.16 -14.16 -46.44
CA ARG A 65 -6.76 -14.49 -46.10
C ARG A 65 -5.82 -13.37 -46.48
N ILE A 66 -4.89 -13.06 -45.57
CA ILE A 66 -3.76 -12.17 -45.86
C ILE A 66 -2.69 -13.00 -46.57
N VAL A 67 -2.33 -12.63 -47.79
CA VAL A 67 -1.35 -13.38 -48.61
C VAL A 67 0.05 -12.77 -48.58
N SER A 68 0.16 -11.46 -48.33
CA SER A 68 1.45 -10.75 -48.22
C SER A 68 1.30 -9.43 -47.46
N GLY A 69 2.43 -8.84 -47.06
CA GLY A 69 2.50 -7.53 -46.43
C GLY A 69 2.67 -7.54 -44.90
N ASP A 70 2.54 -8.70 -44.27
CA ASP A 70 2.72 -8.87 -42.83
C ASP A 70 3.50 -10.17 -42.52
N PRO A 71 4.84 -10.14 -42.60
CA PRO A 71 5.67 -11.32 -42.34
C PRO A 71 5.71 -11.73 -40.86
N SER A 72 5.45 -10.79 -39.95
CA SER A 72 5.53 -11.00 -38.50
C SER A 72 4.19 -11.40 -37.86
N GLY A 73 3.10 -11.31 -38.62
CA GLY A 73 1.76 -11.70 -38.20
C GLY A 73 1.16 -10.74 -37.17
N HIS A 74 1.24 -9.43 -37.41
CA HIS A 74 0.58 -8.39 -36.62
C HIS A 74 -0.93 -8.31 -36.83
N PHE A 75 -1.42 -8.71 -38.01
CA PHE A 75 -2.82 -8.57 -38.41
C PHE A 75 -3.50 -9.92 -38.64
N THR A 76 -4.79 -9.98 -38.35
CA THR A 76 -5.67 -11.09 -38.73
C THR A 76 -6.97 -10.55 -39.29
N ILE A 77 -7.60 -11.33 -40.17
CA ILE A 77 -8.89 -10.99 -40.75
C ILE A 77 -9.93 -12.05 -40.39
N ARG A 78 -11.10 -11.62 -39.92
CA ARG A 78 -12.21 -12.50 -39.56
C ARG A 78 -13.47 -12.09 -40.32
N THR A 79 -14.21 -13.06 -40.84
CA THR A 79 -15.49 -12.80 -41.49
C THR A 79 -16.57 -12.50 -40.44
N ASN A 80 -17.32 -11.41 -40.65
CA ASN A 80 -18.53 -11.14 -39.90
C ASN A 80 -19.67 -12.05 -40.42
N PRO A 81 -20.25 -12.93 -39.57
CA PRO A 81 -21.25 -13.91 -40.02
C PRO A 81 -22.57 -13.30 -40.49
N ILE A 82 -22.85 -12.03 -40.15
CA ILE A 82 -24.10 -11.34 -40.51
C ILE A 82 -23.91 -10.58 -41.81
N THR A 83 -22.87 -9.75 -41.91
CA THR A 83 -22.64 -8.86 -43.06
C THR A 83 -21.77 -9.47 -44.15
N ASN A 84 -21.13 -10.60 -43.88
CA ASN A 84 -20.11 -11.23 -44.72
C ASN A 84 -18.82 -10.41 -44.90
N GLU A 85 -18.69 -9.28 -44.21
CA GLU A 85 -17.53 -8.40 -44.32
C GLU A 85 -16.29 -8.99 -43.63
N GLY A 86 -15.11 -8.67 -44.16
CA GLY A 86 -13.84 -9.04 -43.57
C GLY A 86 -13.38 -8.00 -42.55
N MET A 87 -13.44 -8.30 -41.27
CA MET A 87 -12.96 -7.43 -40.20
C MET A 87 -11.44 -7.62 -40.04
N LEU A 88 -10.67 -6.65 -40.52
CA LEU A 88 -9.22 -6.64 -40.32
C LEU A 88 -8.90 -6.12 -38.92
N THR A 89 -8.16 -6.90 -38.14
CA THR A 89 -7.90 -6.65 -36.72
C THR A 89 -6.43 -6.80 -36.40
N VAL A 90 -5.93 -6.00 -35.46
CA VAL A 90 -4.55 -6.08 -34.97
C VAL A 90 -4.48 -7.08 -33.82
N VAL A 91 -3.60 -8.07 -33.92
CA VAL A 91 -3.41 -9.14 -32.92
C VAL A 91 -2.08 -9.06 -32.19
N LYS A 92 -1.08 -8.38 -32.78
CA LYS A 92 0.17 -8.05 -32.09
C LYS A 92 0.41 -6.54 -32.19
N PRO A 93 0.97 -5.91 -31.15
CA PRO A 93 1.25 -4.48 -31.18
C PRO A 93 2.13 -4.16 -32.39
N VAL A 94 1.85 -3.00 -32.98
CA VAL A 94 2.69 -2.37 -34.00
C VAL A 94 3.42 -1.21 -33.34
N ASP A 95 4.59 -0.89 -33.89
CA ASP A 95 5.53 0.11 -33.38
C ASP A 95 5.76 1.10 -34.54
N PHE A 96 5.45 2.38 -34.29
CA PHE A 96 5.50 3.43 -35.29
C PHE A 96 6.93 3.71 -35.75
N GLU A 97 7.87 3.77 -34.80
CA GLU A 97 9.29 4.02 -34.99
C GLU A 97 9.91 2.99 -35.94
N MET A 98 9.47 1.74 -35.81
CA MET A 98 9.93 0.62 -36.63
C MET A 98 9.24 0.60 -38.01
N ASN A 99 7.90 0.68 -38.06
CA ASN A 99 7.13 0.60 -39.31
C ASN A 99 5.90 1.52 -39.29
N ARG A 100 6.02 2.68 -39.93
CA ARG A 100 4.94 3.69 -40.02
C ARG A 100 3.73 3.30 -40.87
N ALA A 101 3.87 2.29 -41.74
CA ALA A 101 2.77 1.83 -42.58
C ALA A 101 2.96 0.37 -43.03
N PHE A 102 1.83 -0.32 -43.20
CA PHE A 102 1.78 -1.67 -43.77
C PHE A 102 0.97 -1.67 -45.07
N MET A 103 1.40 -2.48 -46.04
CA MET A 103 0.67 -2.68 -47.29
C MET A 103 0.36 -4.16 -47.45
N LEU A 104 -0.85 -4.55 -47.05
CA LEU A 104 -1.30 -5.93 -47.10
C LEU A 104 -1.93 -6.24 -48.46
N THR A 105 -1.79 -7.49 -48.89
CA THR A 105 -2.61 -8.04 -49.98
C THR A 105 -3.54 -9.07 -49.38
N VAL A 106 -4.83 -8.89 -49.59
CA VAL A 106 -5.89 -9.73 -49.05
C VAL A 106 -6.65 -10.37 -50.20
N VAL A 107 -6.90 -11.66 -50.07
CA VAL A 107 -7.72 -12.45 -51.00
C VAL A 107 -8.98 -12.91 -50.28
N VAL A 108 -10.11 -12.83 -50.96
CA VAL A 108 -11.40 -13.36 -50.51
C VAL A 108 -11.82 -14.52 -51.41
N SER A 109 -12.36 -15.58 -50.81
CA SER A 109 -12.89 -16.77 -51.48
C SER A 109 -14.11 -17.27 -50.73
N ASN A 110 -15.03 -18.00 -51.37
CA ASN A 110 -16.13 -18.61 -50.64
C ASN A 110 -15.65 -19.77 -49.76
N GLN A 111 -16.49 -20.16 -48.81
CA GLN A 111 -16.30 -21.37 -48.01
C GLN A 111 -16.39 -22.63 -48.88
N ALA A 112 -17.31 -22.66 -49.85
CA ALA A 112 -17.40 -23.70 -50.87
C ALA A 112 -16.47 -23.42 -52.06
N HIS A 113 -16.00 -24.47 -52.74
CA HIS A 113 -15.21 -24.30 -53.96
C HIS A 113 -16.08 -23.81 -55.12
N LEU A 114 -15.53 -22.90 -55.94
CA LEU A 114 -16.14 -22.43 -57.18
C LEU A 114 -16.47 -23.59 -58.13
N ALA A 115 -17.62 -23.50 -58.79
CA ALA A 115 -18.06 -24.49 -59.75
C ALA A 115 -17.09 -24.63 -60.93
N SER A 116 -17.01 -25.83 -61.49
CA SER A 116 -16.07 -26.15 -62.58
C SER A 116 -16.29 -25.24 -63.80
N GLY A 117 -15.22 -24.55 -64.21
CA GLY A 117 -15.24 -23.64 -65.36
C GLY A 117 -15.38 -22.16 -64.99
N ILE A 118 -15.67 -21.84 -63.73
CA ILE A 118 -15.68 -20.46 -63.23
C ILE A 118 -14.26 -20.07 -62.80
N GLN A 119 -13.81 -18.89 -63.20
CA GLN A 119 -12.53 -18.31 -62.80
C GLN A 119 -12.75 -17.37 -61.62
N SER A 120 -11.77 -17.29 -60.71
CA SER A 120 -11.79 -16.30 -59.63
C SER A 120 -11.75 -14.88 -60.22
N SER A 121 -12.50 -13.95 -59.60
CA SER A 121 -12.56 -12.57 -60.06
C SER A 121 -11.25 -11.84 -59.74
N LEU A 122 -10.82 -10.92 -60.62
CA LEU A 122 -9.73 -10.01 -60.30
C LEU A 122 -10.07 -9.09 -59.11
N GLN A 123 -11.37 -8.98 -58.79
CA GLN A 123 -11.88 -8.24 -57.63
C GLN A 123 -11.92 -9.10 -56.35
N SER A 124 -11.51 -10.37 -56.41
CA SER A 124 -11.33 -11.21 -55.23
C SER A 124 -10.01 -10.92 -54.50
N THR A 125 -9.17 -10.02 -55.03
CA THR A 125 -7.92 -9.55 -54.39
C THR A 125 -7.94 -8.04 -54.24
N ALA A 126 -7.59 -7.54 -53.05
CA ALA A 126 -7.42 -6.11 -52.79
C ALA A 126 -6.13 -5.81 -52.01
N GLY A 127 -5.61 -4.60 -52.20
CA GLY A 127 -4.59 -4.02 -51.34
C GLY A 127 -5.23 -3.37 -50.12
N VAL A 128 -4.61 -3.48 -48.95
CA VAL A 128 -5.00 -2.73 -47.76
C VAL A 128 -3.81 -1.93 -47.27
N THR A 129 -3.92 -0.61 -47.28
CA THR A 129 -2.91 0.30 -46.76
C THR A 129 -3.27 0.68 -45.33
N ILE A 130 -2.38 0.39 -44.39
CA ILE A 130 -2.59 0.67 -42.97
C ILE A 130 -1.58 1.74 -42.57
N SER A 131 -2.05 2.91 -42.15
CA SER A 131 -1.21 3.92 -41.51
C SER A 131 -1.14 3.64 -40.01
N VAL A 132 0.07 3.63 -39.47
CA VAL A 132 0.27 3.59 -38.02
C VAL A 132 0.23 5.03 -37.51
N GLN A 133 -0.59 5.28 -36.49
CA GLN A 133 -0.64 6.56 -35.80
C GLN A 133 0.37 6.54 -34.65
N ASP A 134 1.25 7.53 -34.67
CA ASP A 134 2.24 7.86 -33.66
C ASP A 134 1.54 8.31 -32.36
N VAL A 135 1.84 7.64 -31.25
CA VAL A 135 1.28 7.89 -29.91
C VAL A 135 2.40 7.94 -28.90
N ASN A 136 2.55 9.12 -28.26
CA ASN A 136 3.53 9.35 -27.20
C ASN A 136 3.73 8.16 -26.23
N GLU A 137 4.96 7.70 -26.15
CA GLU A 137 5.42 6.62 -25.29
C GLU A 137 6.19 7.13 -24.05
N PRO A 138 6.17 6.39 -22.92
CA PRO A 138 6.91 6.80 -21.74
C PRO A 138 8.43 6.67 -21.95
N PRO A 139 9.24 7.63 -21.46
CA PRO A 139 10.70 7.49 -21.44
C PRO A 139 11.15 6.25 -20.65
N VAL A 140 12.08 5.49 -21.20
CA VAL A 140 12.55 4.21 -20.64
C VAL A 140 13.98 4.33 -20.12
N PHE A 141 14.22 3.79 -18.92
CA PHE A 141 15.58 3.62 -18.39
C PHE A 141 16.22 2.37 -19.01
N PRO A 142 17.32 2.47 -19.78
CA PRO A 142 17.91 1.32 -20.48
C PRO A 142 18.39 0.20 -19.56
N VAL A 143 18.73 0.53 -18.32
CA VAL A 143 19.13 -0.42 -17.27
C VAL A 143 18.27 -0.15 -16.04
N ASN A 144 17.39 -1.09 -15.71
CA ASN A 144 16.47 -1.01 -14.58
C ASN A 144 16.29 -2.40 -13.95
N PRO A 145 16.69 -2.64 -12.67
CA PRO A 145 17.31 -1.67 -11.76
C PRO A 145 18.76 -1.34 -12.15
N LYS A 146 19.17 -0.09 -11.91
CA LYS A 146 20.56 0.34 -12.08
C LYS A 146 21.33 0.14 -10.76
N MET A 147 22.35 -0.72 -10.79
CA MET A 147 23.20 -0.98 -9.63
C MET A 147 24.50 -0.17 -9.69
N ILE A 148 24.87 0.49 -8.59
CA ILE A 148 26.15 1.17 -8.40
C ILE A 148 26.80 0.74 -7.08
N ARG A 149 28.11 0.88 -6.96
CA ARG A 149 28.87 0.58 -5.74
C ARG A 149 29.57 1.84 -5.26
N PHE A 150 29.39 2.20 -3.99
CA PHE A 150 30.00 3.39 -3.38
C PHE A 150 30.44 3.08 -1.96
N GLU A 151 31.53 3.71 -1.53
CA GLU A 151 31.90 3.77 -0.12
C GLU A 151 30.91 4.67 0.63
N GLU A 152 30.65 4.36 1.88
CA GLU A 152 29.88 5.23 2.77
C GLU A 152 30.68 6.45 3.24
N GLY A 153 30.07 7.34 4.02
CA GLY A 153 30.73 8.55 4.53
C GLY A 153 31.06 9.60 3.47
N VAL A 154 30.64 9.41 2.22
CA VAL A 154 30.84 10.38 1.13
C VAL A 154 30.12 11.69 1.42
N PRO A 155 30.78 12.86 1.26
CA PRO A 155 30.18 14.14 1.60
C PRO A 155 29.00 14.49 0.68
N ALA A 156 28.11 15.35 1.18
CA ALA A 156 27.03 15.92 0.39
C ALA A 156 27.59 16.68 -0.83
N GLY A 157 26.90 16.57 -1.97
CA GLY A 157 27.31 17.14 -3.25
C GLY A 157 28.17 16.20 -4.11
N THR A 158 28.48 14.99 -3.64
CA THR A 158 29.21 13.99 -4.41
C THR A 158 28.33 13.46 -5.54
N THR A 159 28.87 13.41 -6.76
CA THR A 159 28.17 12.82 -7.91
C THR A 159 28.28 11.31 -7.88
N LEU A 160 27.14 10.62 -7.81
CA LEU A 160 27.10 9.15 -7.79
C LEU A 160 27.07 8.55 -9.20
N THR A 161 26.11 8.97 -10.02
CA THR A 161 25.95 8.46 -11.38
C THR A 161 25.04 9.36 -12.21
N VAL A 162 25.00 9.14 -13.53
CA VAL A 162 24.01 9.73 -14.43
C VAL A 162 22.94 8.69 -14.73
N PHE A 163 21.71 8.92 -14.27
CA PHE A 163 20.57 8.03 -14.48
C PHE A 163 19.59 8.66 -15.47
N SER A 164 19.98 8.60 -16.75
CA SER A 164 19.21 9.15 -17.86
C SER A 164 18.28 8.09 -18.47
N ALA A 165 17.05 8.49 -18.76
CA ALA A 165 16.09 7.73 -19.57
C ALA A 165 16.23 8.12 -21.05
N GLN A 166 15.77 7.24 -21.93
CA GLN A 166 15.69 7.45 -23.38
C GLN A 166 14.23 7.41 -23.79
N ASP A 167 13.84 8.38 -24.60
CA ASP A 167 12.49 8.49 -25.15
C ASP A 167 12.42 7.64 -26.45
N PRO A 168 11.51 6.66 -26.55
CA PRO A 168 11.32 5.88 -27.78
C PRO A 168 10.87 6.73 -28.97
N ASP A 169 10.07 7.78 -28.72
CA ASP A 169 9.50 8.65 -29.75
C ASP A 169 10.61 9.41 -30.51
N HIS A 170 11.00 8.89 -31.67
CA HIS A 170 12.09 9.48 -32.47
C HIS A 170 11.61 10.56 -33.43
N PHE A 171 10.32 10.54 -33.77
CA PHE A 171 9.71 11.46 -34.74
C PHE A 171 9.04 12.66 -34.07
N ILE A 172 8.83 12.61 -32.76
CA ILE A 172 8.32 13.71 -31.94
C ILE A 172 9.47 14.30 -31.11
N GLN A 173 9.68 15.61 -31.17
CA GLN A 173 10.69 16.25 -30.35
C GLN A 173 10.18 16.46 -28.93
N GLN A 174 10.57 15.55 -28.03
CA GLN A 174 10.25 15.63 -26.62
C GLN A 174 11.46 15.91 -25.73
N THR A 175 11.18 16.55 -24.60
CA THR A 175 12.16 16.86 -23.56
C THR A 175 11.85 16.04 -22.32
N VAL A 176 12.72 15.07 -22.05
CA VAL A 176 12.67 14.27 -20.82
C VAL A 176 13.12 15.10 -19.62
N ARG A 177 12.35 15.05 -18.55
CA ARG A 177 12.65 15.66 -17.25
C ARG A 177 12.61 14.61 -16.16
N TYR A 178 13.41 14.83 -15.13
CA TYR A 178 13.58 13.88 -14.03
C TYR A 178 13.04 14.43 -12.70
N SER A 179 12.47 13.54 -11.89
CA SER A 179 12.09 13.84 -10.50
C SER A 179 12.35 12.64 -9.59
N LYS A 180 12.48 12.92 -8.30
CA LYS A 180 12.59 11.90 -7.26
C LYS A 180 11.20 11.40 -6.91
N LEU A 181 11.00 10.08 -6.91
CA LEU A 181 9.74 9.45 -6.54
C LEU A 181 9.80 8.94 -5.10
N SER A 182 10.78 8.08 -4.79
CA SER A 182 11.00 7.55 -3.45
C SER A 182 12.48 7.49 -3.11
N ASP A 183 12.81 7.93 -1.90
CA ASP A 183 14.18 7.99 -1.36
C ASP A 183 14.04 8.04 0.17
N PRO A 184 13.95 6.87 0.84
CA PRO A 184 13.50 6.77 2.23
C PRO A 184 14.28 7.62 3.23
N ALA A 185 15.59 7.77 3.02
CA ALA A 185 16.48 8.52 3.90
C ALA A 185 16.70 9.97 3.43
N ASN A 186 16.10 10.38 2.31
CA ASN A 186 16.29 11.70 1.71
C ASN A 186 17.76 12.06 1.37
N TRP A 187 18.59 11.05 1.07
CA TRP A 187 20.02 11.23 0.80
C TRP A 187 20.33 11.66 -0.63
N LEU A 188 19.38 11.55 -1.56
CA LEU A 188 19.66 11.70 -2.99
C LEU A 188 18.92 12.88 -3.61
N LYS A 189 19.59 13.50 -4.59
CA LYS A 189 19.01 14.51 -5.48
C LYS A 189 19.31 14.13 -6.92
N ILE A 190 18.28 14.17 -7.76
CA ILE A 190 18.43 14.05 -9.20
C ILE A 190 18.33 15.43 -9.86
N ASN A 191 19.21 15.69 -10.82
CA ASN A 191 19.14 16.88 -11.66
C ASN A 191 18.04 16.68 -12.72
N ARG A 192 17.12 17.64 -12.77
CA ARG A 192 15.91 17.60 -13.60
C ARG A 192 16.17 17.52 -15.11
N THR A 193 17.32 17.98 -15.60
CA THR A 193 17.57 18.07 -17.06
C THR A 193 18.51 16.99 -17.59
N ASN A 194 19.50 16.57 -16.81
CA ASN A 194 20.52 15.63 -17.28
C ASN A 194 20.51 14.27 -16.54
N GLY A 195 19.62 14.08 -15.56
CA GLY A 195 19.51 12.83 -14.80
C GLY A 195 20.70 12.56 -13.87
N GLN A 196 21.58 13.53 -13.61
CA GLN A 196 22.71 13.36 -12.70
C GLN A 196 22.22 13.23 -11.26
N ILE A 197 22.66 12.18 -10.56
CA ILE A 197 22.32 11.92 -9.16
C ILE A 197 23.49 12.32 -8.27
N THR A 198 23.21 13.15 -7.26
CA THR A 198 24.16 13.65 -6.27
C THR A 198 23.66 13.39 -4.86
N THR A 199 24.58 13.22 -3.91
CA THR A 199 24.25 13.11 -2.48
C THR A 199 23.80 14.45 -1.90
N MET A 200 22.81 14.42 -1.00
CA MET A 200 22.35 15.55 -0.17
C MET A 200 22.80 15.43 1.27
N ALA A 201 23.07 14.21 1.73
CA ALA A 201 23.55 13.87 3.05
C ALA A 201 24.65 12.81 2.96
N LEU A 202 25.28 12.49 4.10
CA LEU A 202 26.21 11.37 4.21
C LEU A 202 25.44 10.06 3.99
N LEU A 203 26.01 9.18 3.17
CA LEU A 203 25.52 7.81 3.04
C LEU A 203 26.06 7.01 4.22
N ASP A 204 25.19 6.26 4.89
CA ASP A 204 25.47 5.53 6.12
C ASP A 204 24.94 4.10 5.95
N ARG A 205 25.82 3.11 5.94
CA ARG A 205 25.48 1.70 5.68
C ARG A 205 24.73 1.07 6.85
N GLU A 206 25.02 1.50 8.07
CA GLU A 206 24.43 1.03 9.33
C GLU A 206 23.02 1.58 9.56
N SER A 207 22.59 2.53 8.71
CA SER A 207 21.25 3.10 8.75
C SER A 207 20.14 2.06 8.51
N MET A 208 19.02 2.20 9.23
CA MET A 208 17.84 1.33 9.08
C MET A 208 17.22 1.33 7.67
N TYR A 209 17.53 2.32 6.84
CA TYR A 209 17.06 2.42 5.46
C TYR A 209 17.84 1.53 4.48
N VAL A 210 19.00 1.02 4.91
CA VAL A 210 19.85 0.13 4.12
C VAL A 210 19.52 -1.31 4.48
N LYS A 211 19.24 -2.14 3.48
CA LYS A 211 18.95 -3.57 3.67
C LYS A 211 19.94 -4.39 2.86
N ASN A 212 20.60 -5.36 3.49
CA ASN A 212 21.61 -6.21 2.84
C ASN A 212 22.71 -5.40 2.12
N ASN A 213 23.21 -4.33 2.76
CA ASN A 213 24.19 -3.37 2.21
C ASN A 213 23.72 -2.64 0.94
N MET A 214 22.41 -2.58 0.72
CA MET A 214 21.83 -1.95 -0.46
C MET A 214 20.82 -0.88 -0.06
N TYR A 215 21.03 0.33 -0.57
CA TYR A 215 20.09 1.44 -0.49
C TYR A 215 19.34 1.57 -1.80
N GLU A 216 18.01 1.58 -1.75
CA GLU A 216 17.15 1.65 -2.92
C GLU A 216 16.40 2.98 -2.99
N ALA A 217 16.42 3.62 -4.16
CA ALA A 217 15.68 4.82 -4.46
C ALA A 217 15.06 4.73 -5.86
N THR A 218 13.90 5.36 -6.05
CA THR A 218 13.19 5.38 -7.32
C THR A 218 13.04 6.79 -7.86
N PHE A 219 13.15 6.91 -9.17
CA PHE A 219 13.12 8.16 -9.91
C PHE A 219 12.12 8.07 -11.06
N LEU A 220 11.48 9.18 -11.38
CA LEU A 220 10.62 9.32 -12.54
C LEU A 220 11.37 10.06 -13.65
N ALA A 221 11.20 9.58 -14.86
CA ALA A 221 11.45 10.31 -16.08
C ALA A 221 10.12 10.58 -16.76
N PHE A 222 9.86 11.81 -17.17
CA PHE A 222 8.62 12.19 -17.85
C PHE A 222 8.91 13.11 -19.02
N ASP A 223 8.22 12.87 -20.13
CA ASP A 223 8.28 13.71 -21.31
C ASP A 223 7.38 14.95 -21.17
N ASN A 224 7.30 15.74 -22.23
CA ASN A 224 6.36 16.85 -22.39
C ASN A 224 5.37 16.63 -23.54
N GLY A 225 5.12 15.37 -23.89
CA GLY A 225 4.12 14.95 -24.88
C GLY A 225 2.68 15.17 -24.38
N SER A 226 1.72 14.88 -25.25
CA SER A 226 0.29 14.97 -24.95
C SER A 226 -0.45 13.72 -25.40
N PRO A 227 -1.00 12.90 -24.48
CA PRO A 227 -0.89 13.04 -23.02
C PRO A 227 0.55 12.85 -22.55
N GLN A 228 0.90 13.45 -21.43
CA GLN A 228 2.23 13.30 -20.85
C GLN A 228 2.43 11.84 -20.40
N ALA A 229 3.55 11.23 -20.78
CA ALA A 229 3.92 9.89 -20.34
C ALA A 229 5.11 9.95 -19.36
N SER A 230 5.28 8.86 -18.60
CA SER A 230 6.33 8.78 -17.58
C SER A 230 6.78 7.35 -17.34
N GLY A 231 8.09 7.16 -17.23
CA GLY A 231 8.72 5.91 -16.82
C GLY A 231 9.33 5.99 -15.43
N THR A 232 9.32 4.88 -14.71
CA THR A 232 9.93 4.75 -13.38
C THR A 232 11.20 3.92 -13.46
N GLY A 233 12.28 4.42 -12.86
CA GLY A 233 13.57 3.75 -12.77
C GLY A 233 13.98 3.56 -11.31
N THR A 234 14.54 2.38 -11.01
CA THR A 234 15.06 2.04 -9.68
C THR A 234 16.58 2.11 -9.68
N LEU A 235 17.15 2.85 -8.73
CA LEU A 235 18.58 2.90 -8.43
C LEU A 235 18.86 2.10 -7.16
N GLN A 236 19.79 1.15 -7.26
CA GLN A 236 20.30 0.37 -6.14
C GLN A 236 21.77 0.72 -5.90
N ILE A 237 22.05 1.24 -4.70
CA ILE A 237 23.39 1.63 -4.28
C ILE A 237 23.89 0.58 -3.29
N TYR A 238 24.89 -0.19 -3.71
CA TYR A 238 25.62 -1.07 -2.81
C TYR A 238 26.65 -0.25 -2.03
N LEU A 239 26.45 -0.15 -0.72
CA LEU A 239 27.33 0.58 0.18
C LEU A 239 28.45 -0.35 0.67
N ILE A 240 29.69 0.12 0.47
CA ILE A 240 30.91 -0.53 0.93
C ILE A 240 31.21 0.04 2.31
N ASP A 241 31.39 -0.88 3.25
CA ASP A 241 31.71 -0.62 4.64
C ASP A 241 33.03 0.14 4.80
N VAL A 242 33.00 1.19 5.62
CA VAL A 242 34.17 1.99 6.02
C VAL A 242 34.22 1.98 7.55
N ASN A 243 35.41 1.86 8.13
CA ASN A 243 35.59 1.88 9.58
C ASN A 243 35.27 3.27 10.15
N ASP A 244 34.01 3.52 10.49
CA ASP A 244 33.52 4.79 11.02
C ASP A 244 32.78 4.65 12.36
N ASN A 245 32.50 3.42 12.79
CA ASN A 245 32.00 3.12 14.13
C ASN A 245 33.12 2.62 15.03
N ALA A 246 33.12 3.07 16.28
CA ALA A 246 34.09 2.63 17.28
C ALA A 246 33.46 1.56 18.17
N PRO A 247 34.20 0.49 18.55
CA PRO A 247 33.63 -0.66 19.21
C PRO A 247 33.14 -0.32 20.63
N VAL A 248 31.99 -0.88 21.00
CA VAL A 248 31.33 -0.63 22.29
C VAL A 248 31.50 -1.83 23.20
N LEU A 249 31.93 -1.59 24.45
CA LEU A 249 32.16 -2.64 25.45
C LEU A 249 30.85 -3.32 25.90
N ILE A 250 30.89 -4.65 25.99
CA ILE A 250 29.82 -5.51 26.50
C ILE A 250 30.41 -6.53 27.50
N PRO A 251 29.78 -6.79 28.66
CA PRO A 251 28.58 -6.14 29.16
C PRO A 251 28.86 -4.74 29.74
N ARG A 252 27.85 -3.87 29.77
CA ARG A 252 27.93 -2.54 30.42
C ARG A 252 27.85 -2.61 31.94
N GLU A 253 27.23 -3.66 32.47
CA GLU A 253 27.16 -3.93 33.91
C GLU A 253 27.65 -5.35 34.20
N ALA A 254 28.40 -5.50 35.29
CA ALA A 254 28.85 -6.80 35.78
C ALA A 254 28.82 -6.84 37.31
N GLN A 255 28.86 -8.03 37.88
CA GLN A 255 28.90 -8.22 39.32
C GLN A 255 30.13 -9.04 39.70
N ILE A 256 30.78 -8.68 40.80
CA ILE A 256 31.95 -9.41 41.30
C ILE A 256 31.94 -9.50 42.82
N CYS A 257 32.62 -10.50 43.32
CA CYS A 257 32.83 -10.72 44.74
C CYS A 257 33.80 -9.69 45.36
N GLU A 258 33.55 -9.26 46.59
CA GLU A 258 34.43 -8.37 47.38
C GLU A 258 35.84 -8.96 47.61
N HIS A 259 35.94 -10.30 47.69
CA HIS A 259 37.20 -11.02 47.86
C HIS A 259 37.70 -11.56 46.51
N SER A 260 38.94 -11.25 46.15
CA SER A 260 39.56 -11.76 44.92
C SER A 260 39.79 -13.26 45.04
N ARG A 261 39.00 -14.04 44.29
CA ARG A 261 39.13 -15.49 44.16
C ARG A 261 39.55 -15.84 42.72
N PRO A 262 40.18 -17.01 42.47
CA PRO A 262 40.55 -17.41 41.11
C PRO A 262 39.37 -17.42 40.12
N ASN A 263 38.14 -17.61 40.62
CA ASN A 263 36.91 -17.66 39.81
C ASN A 263 36.18 -16.30 39.69
N SER A 264 36.62 -15.24 40.39
CA SER A 264 36.01 -13.90 40.29
C SER A 264 36.55 -13.17 39.06
N LYS A 265 36.02 -13.54 37.89
CA LYS A 265 36.46 -13.04 36.58
C LYS A 265 35.27 -12.51 35.79
N ILE A 266 35.47 -11.42 35.08
CA ILE A 266 34.43 -10.82 34.23
C ILE A 266 34.87 -10.99 32.78
N ASN A 267 34.10 -11.75 32.02
CA ASN A 267 34.32 -11.86 30.58
C ASN A 267 33.75 -10.61 29.91
N ILE A 268 34.59 -9.92 29.16
CA ILE A 268 34.24 -8.74 28.39
C ILE A 268 34.45 -9.04 26.91
N THR A 269 33.59 -8.47 26.08
CA THR A 269 33.62 -8.49 24.62
C THR A 269 33.32 -7.07 24.13
N ALA A 270 33.38 -6.86 22.83
CA ALA A 270 32.88 -5.65 22.21
C ALA A 270 31.86 -5.96 21.13
N SER A 271 31.07 -4.95 20.77
CA SER A 271 30.19 -4.95 19.62
C SER A 271 30.53 -3.74 18.77
N ASP A 272 30.73 -3.99 17.49
CA ASP A 272 30.86 -2.97 16.46
C ASP A 272 29.71 -3.13 15.47
N THR A 273 29.26 -2.02 14.87
CA THR A 273 28.19 -2.02 13.86
C THR A 273 28.73 -2.15 12.44
N ASP A 274 30.03 -1.95 12.26
CA ASP A 274 30.75 -2.14 11.00
C ASP A 274 30.74 -3.61 10.57
N ALA A 275 31.21 -3.88 9.35
CA ALA A 275 31.32 -5.23 8.79
C ALA A 275 32.79 -5.71 8.77
N ASP A 276 33.00 -7.04 8.65
CA ASP A 276 34.34 -7.57 8.47
C ASP A 276 35.01 -6.96 7.22
N PRO A 277 36.27 -6.46 7.30
CA PRO A 277 37.25 -6.66 8.38
C PRO A 277 37.36 -5.50 9.40
N ASN A 278 36.46 -4.52 9.41
CA ASN A 278 36.54 -3.32 10.25
C ASN A 278 36.12 -3.56 11.71
N VAL A 279 35.61 -4.74 12.05
CA VAL A 279 35.14 -5.10 13.40
C VAL A 279 36.26 -5.63 14.29
N GLY A 280 36.55 -6.93 14.20
CA GLY A 280 37.48 -7.64 15.08
C GLY A 280 38.72 -8.12 14.33
N PRO A 281 39.79 -8.51 15.04
CA PRO A 281 39.90 -8.70 16.50
C PRO A 281 39.96 -7.41 17.34
N PHE A 282 39.30 -7.38 18.51
CA PHE A 282 39.28 -6.21 19.40
C PHE A 282 40.46 -6.14 20.37
N VAL A 283 41.06 -4.96 20.54
CA VAL A 283 42.11 -4.70 21.53
C VAL A 283 41.51 -4.05 22.77
N PHE A 284 41.68 -4.68 23.93
CA PHE A 284 41.16 -4.18 25.21
C PHE A 284 42.29 -3.66 26.10
N GLU A 285 42.21 -2.39 26.51
CA GLU A 285 43.20 -1.76 27.38
C GLU A 285 42.57 -0.99 28.54
N LEU A 286 43.24 -1.01 29.70
CA LEU A 286 42.89 -0.12 30.80
C LEU A 286 43.55 1.25 30.58
N PRO A 287 42.86 2.38 30.80
CA PRO A 287 43.46 3.69 30.61
C PRO A 287 44.63 3.91 31.57
N THR A 288 45.58 4.76 31.17
CA THR A 288 46.74 5.15 31.98
C THR A 288 46.34 6.03 33.16
N PHE A 289 45.27 6.82 33.01
CA PHE A 289 44.72 7.69 34.05
C PHE A 289 43.23 7.41 34.30
N PRO A 290 42.78 7.33 35.57
CA PRO A 290 43.58 7.43 36.79
C PRO A 290 44.40 6.16 37.09
N ALA A 291 45.59 6.31 37.67
CA ALA A 291 46.53 5.20 37.94
C ALA A 291 45.97 4.14 38.91
N SER A 292 44.92 4.46 39.67
CA SER A 292 44.19 3.52 40.53
C SER A 292 43.60 2.35 39.75
N ILE A 293 43.17 2.55 38.50
CA ILE A 293 42.53 1.51 37.70
C ILE A 293 43.52 0.38 37.38
N ARG A 294 44.71 0.69 36.83
CA ARG A 294 45.76 -0.31 36.54
C ARG A 294 46.40 -0.92 37.80
N ARG A 295 46.22 -0.29 38.97
CA ARG A 295 46.63 -0.86 40.27
C ARG A 295 45.61 -1.88 40.79
N ASN A 296 44.32 -1.58 40.63
CA ASN A 296 43.25 -2.41 41.20
C ASN A 296 42.78 -3.51 40.24
N TRP A 297 42.92 -3.32 38.93
CA TRP A 297 42.39 -4.20 37.89
C TRP A 297 43.45 -4.61 36.88
N THR A 298 43.25 -5.78 36.28
CA THR A 298 44.05 -6.31 35.18
C THR A 298 43.14 -6.88 34.11
N ILE A 299 43.45 -6.62 32.84
CA ILE A 299 42.79 -7.23 31.69
C ILE A 299 43.75 -8.25 31.08
N SER A 300 43.25 -9.46 30.82
CA SER A 300 43.95 -10.50 30.07
C SER A 300 43.14 -10.88 28.84
N ARG A 301 43.73 -10.80 27.66
CA ARG A 301 43.10 -11.23 26.40
C ARG A 301 42.91 -12.75 26.40
N LEU A 302 41.71 -13.22 26.06
CA LEU A 302 41.41 -14.66 25.93
C LEU A 302 41.60 -15.10 24.48
N ASN A 303 40.99 -14.38 23.54
CA ASN A 303 41.11 -14.59 22.10
C ASN A 303 41.00 -13.22 21.38
N GLY A 304 40.67 -13.21 20.09
CA GLY A 304 40.52 -11.97 19.33
C GLY A 304 39.41 -11.06 19.86
N ASP A 305 38.27 -11.63 20.26
CA ASP A 305 37.04 -10.86 20.51
C ASP A 305 36.72 -10.72 22.00
N TYR A 306 37.24 -11.63 22.82
CA TYR A 306 36.99 -11.69 24.25
C TYR A 306 38.25 -11.41 25.06
N ALA A 307 38.06 -10.64 26.14
CA ALA A 307 39.04 -10.45 27.18
C ALA A 307 38.42 -10.72 28.55
N GLN A 308 39.29 -10.83 29.56
CA GLN A 308 38.91 -11.14 30.92
C GLN A 308 39.44 -10.06 31.85
N LEU A 309 38.51 -9.39 32.53
CA LEU A 309 38.80 -8.39 33.55
C LEU A 309 38.83 -9.07 34.92
N ARG A 310 39.91 -8.83 35.67
CA ARG A 310 40.16 -9.43 36.99
C ARG A 310 40.58 -8.37 38.00
N LEU A 311 40.10 -8.54 39.24
CA LEU A 311 40.55 -7.76 40.38
C LEU A 311 41.95 -8.21 40.83
N ARG A 312 42.90 -7.28 40.82
CA ARG A 312 44.30 -7.49 41.20
C ARG A 312 44.52 -7.44 42.72
N ILE A 313 43.75 -6.60 43.41
CA ILE A 313 43.78 -6.48 44.87
C ILE A 313 42.99 -7.61 45.54
N SER A 314 43.30 -7.94 46.79
CA SER A 314 42.69 -9.07 47.51
C SER A 314 41.27 -8.79 48.02
N TYR A 315 40.97 -7.52 48.30
CA TYR A 315 39.71 -7.07 48.87
C TYR A 315 39.29 -5.74 48.25
N LEU A 316 38.01 -5.61 47.89
CA LEU A 316 37.37 -4.38 47.43
C LEU A 316 36.03 -4.24 48.16
N GLU A 317 35.77 -3.08 48.75
CA GLU A 317 34.56 -2.82 49.53
C GLU A 317 33.28 -2.98 48.69
N ALA A 318 32.19 -3.42 49.33
CA ALA A 318 30.90 -3.56 48.65
C ALA A 318 30.38 -2.19 48.17
N GLY A 319 30.06 -2.09 46.89
CA GLY A 319 29.70 -0.83 46.26
C GLY A 319 29.65 -0.92 44.74
N VAL A 320 29.38 0.21 44.08
CA VAL A 320 29.33 0.30 42.62
C VAL A 320 30.57 1.04 42.13
N TYR A 321 31.37 0.38 41.30
CA TYR A 321 32.59 0.92 40.72
C TYR A 321 32.45 1.09 39.22
N GLU A 322 32.87 2.24 38.71
CA GLU A 322 32.87 2.55 37.29
C GLU A 322 34.29 2.43 36.74
N ILE A 323 34.52 1.41 35.91
CA ILE A 323 35.85 1.11 35.39
C ILE A 323 35.89 1.44 33.90
N PRO A 324 36.66 2.46 33.50
CA PRO A 324 36.86 2.75 32.09
C PRO A 324 37.76 1.68 31.44
N VAL A 325 37.36 1.21 30.27
CA VAL A 325 38.08 0.29 29.39
C VAL A 325 38.11 0.92 28.00
N ILE A 326 39.29 0.98 27.40
CA ILE A 326 39.47 1.40 26.01
C ILE A 326 39.37 0.14 25.16
N VAL A 327 38.48 0.17 24.18
CA VAL A 327 38.34 -0.88 23.18
C VAL A 327 38.70 -0.28 21.82
N SER A 328 39.52 -0.99 21.05
CA SER A 328 39.89 -0.62 19.69
C SER A 328 39.57 -1.75 18.72
N ASP A 329 39.09 -1.40 17.53
CA ASP A 329 38.83 -2.34 16.43
C ASP A 329 40.12 -2.66 15.65
N SER A 330 39.96 -3.45 14.59
CA SER A 330 41.03 -3.81 13.65
C SER A 330 40.93 -3.09 12.30
N GLY A 331 40.07 -2.08 12.17
CA GLY A 331 39.95 -1.30 10.95
C GLY A 331 41.18 -0.43 10.69
N ASN A 332 41.23 0.19 9.51
CA ASN A 332 42.36 1.03 9.08
C ASN A 332 41.88 2.39 8.54
N PRO A 333 42.05 3.50 9.27
CA PRO A 333 42.67 3.59 10.60
C PRO A 333 41.80 2.93 11.69
N PRO A 334 42.40 2.38 12.77
CA PRO A 334 41.63 1.77 13.84
C PRO A 334 40.91 2.85 14.65
N LEU A 335 39.64 2.62 14.98
CA LEU A 335 38.88 3.47 15.88
C LEU A 335 38.93 2.92 17.30
N SER A 336 38.69 3.80 18.27
CA SER A 336 38.72 3.40 19.67
C SER A 336 37.73 4.20 20.50
N ASN A 337 37.11 3.51 21.45
CA ASN A 337 36.12 4.09 22.34
C ASN A 337 36.48 3.79 23.79
N ARG A 338 36.35 4.81 24.65
CA ARG A 338 36.54 4.69 26.10
C ARG A 338 35.20 4.41 26.76
N SER A 339 34.82 3.14 26.79
CA SER A 339 33.59 2.66 27.43
C SER A 339 33.79 2.42 28.94
N THR A 340 32.76 2.62 29.75
CA THR A 340 32.81 2.38 31.20
C THR A 340 31.95 1.18 31.56
N ILE A 341 32.54 0.18 32.23
CA ILE A 341 31.79 -0.95 32.81
C ILE A 341 31.44 -0.66 34.27
N ARG A 342 30.18 -0.80 34.62
CA ARG A 342 29.67 -0.65 35.99
C ARG A 342 29.74 -1.98 36.72
N ILE A 343 30.66 -2.08 37.68
CA ILE A 343 30.89 -3.28 38.47
C ILE A 343 30.24 -3.13 39.84
N LYS A 344 29.25 -3.98 40.12
CA LYS A 344 28.61 -4.10 41.44
C LYS A 344 29.41 -5.10 42.27
N VAL A 345 30.04 -4.63 43.33
CA VAL A 345 30.80 -5.46 44.28
C VAL A 345 29.89 -5.85 45.42
N CYS A 346 29.79 -7.15 45.67
CA CYS A 346 28.86 -7.73 46.65
C CYS A 346 29.61 -8.50 47.75
N PRO A 347 29.01 -8.63 48.95
CA PRO A 347 29.44 -9.62 49.94
C PRO A 347 29.11 -11.03 49.46
N CYS A 348 30.09 -11.92 49.53
CA CYS A 348 29.98 -13.25 48.92
C CYS A 348 29.83 -14.34 49.96
N ASP A 349 29.17 -15.41 49.57
CA ASP A 349 29.08 -16.61 50.40
C ASP A 349 30.35 -17.49 50.30
N ASN A 350 30.31 -18.65 50.96
CA ASN A 350 31.41 -19.62 50.92
C ASN A 350 31.66 -20.16 49.50
N ASN A 351 30.66 -20.14 48.61
CA ASN A 351 30.76 -20.63 47.23
C ASN A 351 31.30 -19.56 46.26
N GLY A 352 31.34 -18.29 46.68
CA GLY A 352 31.86 -17.18 45.88
C GLY A 352 30.78 -16.47 45.07
N ASP A 353 29.51 -16.76 45.35
CA ASP A 353 28.37 -16.10 44.75
C ASP A 353 27.90 -14.93 45.62
N CYS A 354 27.29 -13.93 44.98
CA CYS A 354 26.76 -12.77 45.68
C CYS A 354 25.56 -13.13 46.54
N SER A 355 25.64 -12.87 47.84
CA SER A 355 24.54 -13.14 48.77
C SER A 355 23.31 -12.25 48.48
N ALA A 356 22.11 -12.84 48.50
CA ALA A 356 20.83 -12.17 48.17
C ALA A 356 20.47 -11.00 49.12
N THR A 357 21.06 -10.96 50.32
CA THR A 357 20.97 -9.81 51.24
C THR A 357 21.65 -8.56 50.69
N GLY A 358 22.62 -8.70 49.78
CA GLY A 358 23.27 -7.60 49.06
C GLY A 358 22.52 -7.12 47.81
N ALA A 359 21.59 -7.92 47.26
CA ALA A 359 20.79 -7.53 46.09
C ALA A 359 19.79 -6.40 46.43
N VAL A 360 19.28 -6.38 47.67
CA VAL A 360 18.38 -5.34 48.16
C VAL A 360 19.13 -4.01 48.37
N ALA A 361 20.40 -4.06 48.78
CA ALA A 361 21.26 -2.89 48.88
C ALA A 361 21.64 -2.33 47.49
N ALA A 362 21.80 -3.21 46.49
CA ALA A 362 22.08 -2.82 45.11
C ALA A 362 20.87 -2.21 44.37
N ALA A 363 19.65 -2.44 44.85
CA ALA A 363 18.41 -1.89 44.27
C ALA A 363 18.00 -0.52 44.85
N GLY A 364 18.69 -0.01 45.88
CA GLY A 364 18.46 1.34 46.41
C GLY A 364 17.10 1.60 47.08
N LEU A 365 16.18 0.63 47.13
CA LEU A 365 14.94 0.75 47.90
C LEU A 365 15.22 0.42 49.36
N GLY A 366 15.44 1.47 50.16
CA GLY A 366 15.49 1.35 51.62
C GLY A 366 14.23 0.64 52.15
N THR A 367 14.38 -0.13 53.21
CA THR A 367 13.27 -0.86 53.87
C THR A 367 12.08 0.03 54.22
N GLY A 368 12.30 1.34 54.42
CA GLY A 368 11.25 2.34 54.60
C GLY A 368 10.33 2.55 53.39
N ALA A 369 10.82 2.44 52.16
CA ALA A 369 10.00 2.58 50.95
C ALA A 369 9.04 1.39 50.78
N ILE A 370 9.50 0.19 51.12
CA ILE A 370 8.69 -1.04 51.07
C ILE A 370 7.56 -0.96 52.10
N ILE A 371 7.86 -0.47 53.31
CA ILE A 371 6.86 -0.25 54.36
C ILE A 371 5.85 0.83 53.94
N ALA A 372 6.31 1.93 53.34
CA ALA A 372 5.43 2.99 52.85
C ALA A 372 4.47 2.51 51.74
N ILE A 373 4.96 1.68 50.81
CA ILE A 373 4.15 1.08 49.75
C ILE A 373 3.10 0.12 50.34
N LEU A 374 3.49 -0.72 51.28
CA LEU A 374 2.56 -1.63 51.97
C LEU A 374 1.47 -0.86 52.75
N ILE A 375 1.83 0.23 53.42
CA ILE A 375 0.86 1.11 54.11
C ILE A 375 -0.10 1.75 53.10
N CYS A 376 0.41 2.25 51.97
CA CYS A 376 -0.44 2.82 50.90
C CYS A 376 -1.44 1.81 50.36
N ILE A 377 -1.01 0.56 50.10
CA ILE A 377 -1.89 -0.50 49.60
C ILE A 377 -2.98 -0.84 50.64
N ILE A 378 -2.63 -0.92 51.93
CA ILE A 378 -3.59 -1.18 53.01
C ILE A 378 -4.62 -0.05 53.12
N ILE A 379 -4.18 1.21 53.00
CA ILE A 379 -5.09 2.37 53.01
C ILE A 379 -6.04 2.31 51.82
N LEU A 380 -5.54 2.01 50.61
CA LEU A 380 -6.36 1.92 49.40
C LEU A 380 -7.41 0.81 49.51
N LEU A 381 -7.03 -0.37 50.02
CA LEU A 381 -7.97 -1.47 50.27
C LEU A 381 -9.04 -1.10 51.30
N SER A 382 -8.68 -0.36 52.35
CA SER A 382 -9.64 0.10 53.37
C SER A 382 -10.68 1.09 52.79
N ILE A 383 -10.26 2.00 51.90
CA ILE A 383 -11.15 2.96 51.23
C ILE A 383 -12.13 2.23 50.31
N VAL A 384 -11.64 1.25 49.54
CA VAL A 384 -12.49 0.44 48.64
C VAL A 384 -13.54 -0.34 49.44
N LEU A 385 -13.15 -0.91 50.60
CA LEU A 385 -14.07 -1.66 51.45
C LEU A 385 -15.14 -0.75 52.07
N LEU A 386 -14.77 0.46 52.50
CA LEU A 386 -15.72 1.48 52.97
C LEU A 386 -16.69 1.92 51.87
N PHE A 387 -16.22 2.07 50.64
CA PHE A 387 -17.06 2.41 49.49
C PHE A 387 -18.09 1.32 49.19
N VAL A 388 -17.70 0.04 49.25
CA VAL A 388 -18.62 -1.10 49.08
C VAL A 388 -19.66 -1.16 50.19
N VAL A 389 -19.26 -0.92 51.45
CA VAL A 389 -20.21 -0.86 52.59
C VAL A 389 -21.18 0.30 52.46
N TRP A 390 -20.71 1.46 51.99
CA TRP A 390 -21.54 2.63 51.74
C TRP A 390 -22.59 2.38 50.64
N MET A 391 -22.17 1.78 49.52
CA MET A 391 -23.08 1.34 48.44
C MET A 391 -24.16 0.39 48.96
N LYS A 392 -23.75 -0.62 49.74
CA LYS A 392 -24.67 -1.64 50.28
C LYS A 392 -25.64 -1.07 51.34
N ARG A 393 -25.24 -0.02 52.05
CA ARG A 393 -26.11 0.71 52.98
C ARG A 393 -27.16 1.54 52.24
N ARG A 394 -26.77 2.18 51.13
CA ARG A 394 -27.66 3.00 50.29
C ARG A 394 -28.73 2.15 49.58
N GLU A 395 -28.43 0.89 49.28
CA GLU A 395 -29.36 -0.04 48.65
C GLU A 395 -30.47 -0.52 49.62
N LYS A 396 -30.17 -0.65 50.91
CA LYS A 396 -31.17 -1.00 51.95
C LYS A 396 -32.19 0.10 52.22
N GLU A 397 -31.85 1.37 51.97
CA GLU A 397 -32.79 2.49 52.13
C GLU A 397 -33.84 2.55 51.00
N ARG A 398 -33.58 1.94 49.83
CA ARG A 398 -34.50 1.92 48.69
C ARG A 398 -35.62 0.87 48.78
N GLN A 399 -35.55 -0.11 49.69
CA GLN A 399 -36.49 -1.24 49.76
C GLN A 399 -37.58 -1.11 50.84
N ALA A 400 -37.60 -0.03 51.63
CA ALA A 400 -38.58 0.16 52.69
C ALA A 400 -39.56 1.30 52.37
N LYS A 401 -40.51 1.06 51.44
CA LYS A 401 -41.84 1.69 51.38
C LYS A 401 -42.69 0.94 50.33
N PRO A 402 -43.78 0.27 50.72
CA PRO A 402 -44.59 -0.54 49.83
C PRO A 402 -45.46 0.32 48.90
N LEU A 403 -45.46 -0.05 47.62
CA LEU A 403 -46.33 0.42 46.55
C LEU A 403 -47.73 -0.19 46.70
N LEU A 404 -48.78 0.61 46.73
CA LEU A 404 -50.18 0.20 46.55
C LEU A 404 -51.02 1.38 45.98
N ILE A 405 -51.29 1.32 44.65
CA ILE A 405 -52.55 1.57 43.91
C ILE A 405 -53.12 3.03 43.96
N ASP A 406 -53.58 3.70 42.89
CA ASP A 406 -54.24 3.35 41.61
C ASP A 406 -53.94 4.44 40.53
N PRO A 407 -54.22 4.21 39.23
CA PRO A 407 -53.95 5.10 38.11
C PRO A 407 -55.10 6.10 37.89
N GLU A 408 -54.84 7.11 37.07
CA GLU A 408 -55.71 8.29 36.80
C GLU A 408 -55.48 9.40 37.83
N ASP A 409 -54.39 10.15 37.65
CA ASP A 409 -54.53 11.60 37.58
C ASP A 409 -53.28 12.25 36.96
N ASP A 410 -53.60 12.90 35.85
CA ASP A 410 -52.87 13.80 34.97
C ASP A 410 -51.69 14.59 35.55
N VAL A 411 -50.63 14.60 34.73
CA VAL A 411 -49.91 15.80 34.28
C VAL A 411 -50.47 17.13 34.81
N ARG A 412 -49.81 17.70 35.83
CA ARG A 412 -49.46 19.12 35.90
C ARG A 412 -48.52 19.43 37.06
N ASP A 413 -47.58 20.30 36.73
CA ASP A 413 -46.93 21.29 37.58
C ASP A 413 -45.95 20.82 38.67
N ASN A 414 -44.67 21.14 38.46
CA ASN A 414 -43.94 22.03 39.37
C ASN A 414 -42.63 22.54 38.75
N ILE A 415 -42.76 23.69 38.11
CA ILE A 415 -41.73 24.73 37.95
C ILE A 415 -41.29 25.20 39.33
N LEU A 416 -39.99 25.25 39.60
CA LEU A 416 -39.42 26.11 40.64
C LEU A 416 -38.26 26.95 40.07
N LYS A 417 -38.37 28.25 40.38
CA LYS A 417 -37.53 29.39 39.99
C LYS A 417 -36.10 29.31 40.55
N TYR A 418 -35.14 29.81 39.77
CA TYR A 418 -33.82 30.22 40.22
C TYR A 418 -33.69 31.75 40.08
N ASP A 419 -34.26 32.46 41.05
CA ASP A 419 -34.01 33.89 41.25
C ASP A 419 -33.54 34.07 42.70
N GLU A 420 -32.36 33.57 43.07
CA GLU A 420 -31.73 33.95 44.32
C GLU A 420 -30.21 33.76 44.24
N GLU A 421 -29.53 34.89 44.44
CA GLU A 421 -28.15 35.04 44.92
C GLU A 421 -27.01 35.22 43.89
N GLY A 422 -26.52 36.47 43.84
CA GLY A 422 -25.08 36.73 43.77
C GLY A 422 -24.62 37.53 42.57
N GLY A 423 -24.77 38.86 42.64
CA GLY A 423 -24.28 39.79 41.63
C GLY A 423 -22.76 40.10 41.68
N GLY A 424 -22.34 40.82 40.65
CA GLY A 424 -21.09 41.55 40.53
C GLY A 424 -20.23 41.08 39.34
N GLU A 425 -19.61 41.92 38.50
CA GLU A 425 -19.53 43.38 38.31
C GLU A 425 -19.14 43.53 36.82
N GLU A 426 -19.86 44.37 36.08
CA GLU A 426 -19.33 45.59 35.43
C GLU A 426 -18.85 45.44 33.96
N ASP A 427 -19.54 46.20 33.12
CA ASP A 427 -19.12 46.88 31.89
C ASP A 427 -18.63 46.07 30.68
N GLN A 428 -19.54 45.79 29.74
CA GLN A 428 -19.31 46.09 28.31
C GLN A 428 -20.61 46.49 27.61
N ASP A 429 -20.81 47.80 27.43
CA ASP A 429 -21.84 48.37 26.57
C ASP A 429 -21.56 48.02 25.10
N TYR A 430 -22.40 47.18 24.49
CA TYR A 430 -22.46 47.05 23.04
C TYR A 430 -23.74 47.71 22.52
N ASP A 431 -23.55 48.72 21.66
CA ASP A 431 -24.62 49.38 20.92
C ASP A 431 -25.22 48.41 19.89
N LEU A 432 -26.42 47.92 20.19
CA LEU A 432 -27.19 46.97 19.39
C LEU A 432 -27.93 47.61 18.19
N SER A 433 -27.66 48.87 17.85
CA SER A 433 -28.23 49.54 16.68
C SER A 433 -27.69 49.04 15.32
N GLN A 434 -26.67 48.17 15.31
CA GLN A 434 -26.12 47.58 14.07
C GLN A 434 -26.81 46.30 13.59
N LEU A 435 -27.80 45.78 14.33
CA LEU A 435 -28.53 44.55 13.97
C LEU A 435 -29.94 44.79 13.42
N GLN A 436 -30.33 46.04 13.17
CA GLN A 436 -31.58 46.35 12.45
C GLN A 436 -31.30 46.63 10.97
N GLN A 437 -31.53 45.64 10.11
CA GLN A 437 -31.82 45.90 8.71
C GLN A 437 -33.33 46.11 8.54
N PRO A 438 -33.79 47.25 7.98
CA PRO A 438 -35.14 47.36 7.47
C PRO A 438 -35.21 46.79 6.04
N GLU A 439 -36.24 45.99 5.78
CA GLU A 439 -36.63 45.57 4.43
C GLU A 439 -36.91 46.79 3.54
N SER A 440 -36.37 46.80 2.32
CA SER A 440 -37.11 47.20 1.11
C SER A 440 -36.29 47.00 -0.17
N LEU A 441 -37.05 46.68 -1.22
CA LEU A 441 -36.67 46.27 -2.56
C LEU A 441 -36.16 47.45 -3.43
N ASP A 442 -35.38 47.11 -4.46
CA ASP A 442 -35.02 47.89 -5.67
C ASP A 442 -33.88 48.93 -5.62
N HIS A 443 -32.70 48.56 -6.20
CA HIS A 443 -32.10 49.20 -7.40
C HIS A 443 -30.57 48.92 -7.56
N ILE A 444 -30.23 48.13 -8.58
CA ILE A 444 -29.32 48.43 -9.72
C ILE A 444 -27.85 48.89 -9.45
N ILE A 445 -26.94 47.97 -9.81
CA ILE A 445 -25.71 48.12 -10.61
C ILE A 445 -24.50 48.88 -10.02
N THR A 446 -23.31 48.32 -10.31
CA THR A 446 -21.92 48.86 -10.26
C THR A 446 -21.12 48.76 -8.96
N LYS A 447 -20.28 47.69 -8.81
CA LYS A 447 -18.81 47.73 -8.55
C LYS A 447 -18.19 46.32 -8.32
N PRO A 448 -16.84 46.17 -8.39
CA PRO A 448 -16.17 45.15 -9.20
C PRO A 448 -15.82 43.85 -8.46
N THR A 449 -15.49 42.84 -9.27
CA THR A 449 -14.94 41.53 -8.91
C THR A 449 -13.63 41.62 -8.13
N GLY A 450 -13.57 40.95 -6.99
CA GLY A 450 -12.32 40.62 -6.31
C GLY A 450 -12.34 40.92 -4.82
N VAL A 451 -12.84 39.96 -4.03
CA VAL A 451 -12.41 39.48 -2.70
C VAL A 451 -13.65 38.82 -2.08
N ARG A 452 -13.67 37.49 -2.09
CA ARG A 452 -14.71 36.70 -1.43
C ARG A 452 -14.35 36.58 0.05
N ARG A 453 -15.26 36.98 0.95
CA ARG A 453 -15.10 36.72 2.39
C ARG A 453 -15.18 35.21 2.63
N VAL A 454 -14.38 34.70 3.58
CA VAL A 454 -14.20 33.25 3.83
C VAL A 454 -15.34 32.69 4.71
N ASP A 455 -16.21 33.57 5.17
CA ASP A 455 -17.28 33.37 6.14
C ASP A 455 -18.65 33.14 5.47
N GLU A 456 -18.68 33.10 4.14
CA GLU A 456 -19.88 32.82 3.37
C GLU A 456 -19.88 31.35 2.90
N ARG A 457 -20.77 30.53 3.48
CA ARG A 457 -21.07 29.17 3.02
C ARG A 457 -21.29 29.19 1.50
N PRO A 458 -20.63 28.32 0.72
CA PRO A 458 -20.94 28.17 -0.70
C PRO A 458 -22.42 27.84 -0.83
N VAL A 459 -23.14 28.62 -1.64
CA VAL A 459 -24.50 28.28 -2.08
C VAL A 459 -24.35 27.06 -2.98
N VAL A 460 -24.49 25.88 -2.38
CA VAL A 460 -24.65 24.62 -3.11
C VAL A 460 -26.06 24.67 -3.70
N ALA A 461 -26.17 24.54 -5.02
CA ALA A 461 -27.45 24.34 -5.66
C ALA A 461 -28.12 23.12 -5.00
N GLU A 462 -29.35 23.25 -4.51
CA GLU A 462 -30.11 22.12 -3.97
C GLU A 462 -30.13 21.00 -5.03
N SER A 463 -29.44 19.91 -4.74
CA SER A 463 -29.52 18.69 -5.53
C SER A 463 -30.94 18.16 -5.40
N GLN A 464 -31.70 18.20 -6.49
CA GLN A 464 -33.00 17.53 -6.57
C GLN A 464 -32.76 16.03 -6.47
N TYR A 465 -33.04 15.46 -5.30
CA TYR A 465 -33.10 14.02 -5.12
C TYR A 465 -34.15 13.43 -6.07
N PRO A 466 -33.88 12.33 -6.78
CA PRO A 466 -34.92 11.64 -7.52
C PRO A 466 -36.00 11.18 -6.53
N VAL A 467 -37.25 11.60 -6.79
CA VAL A 467 -38.41 11.29 -5.95
C VAL A 467 -38.61 9.78 -5.92
N ARG A 468 -38.45 9.18 -4.74
CA ARG A 468 -38.74 7.76 -4.52
C ARG A 468 -40.26 7.55 -4.56
N SER A 469 -40.73 6.59 -5.36
CA SER A 469 -42.12 6.16 -5.35
C SER A 469 -42.45 5.45 -4.03
N ASN A 470 -43.56 5.82 -3.38
CA ASN A 470 -43.98 5.24 -2.11
C ASN A 470 -44.50 3.80 -2.30
N LEU A 471 -43.93 2.86 -1.53
CA LEU A 471 -44.34 1.47 -1.19
C LEU A 471 -45.15 0.68 -2.24
N PRO A 472 -44.62 -0.43 -2.80
CA PRO A 472 -45.37 -1.26 -3.73
C PRO A 472 -46.33 -2.24 -3.01
N HIS A 473 -47.47 -2.50 -3.65
CA HIS A 473 -48.36 -3.61 -3.33
C HIS A 473 -47.63 -4.97 -3.50
N PRO A 474 -48.04 -6.03 -2.78
CA PRO A 474 -47.37 -7.34 -2.82
C PRO A 474 -47.60 -8.01 -4.18
N GLY A 475 -46.64 -7.79 -5.08
CA GLY A 475 -46.64 -8.29 -6.46
C GLY A 475 -45.52 -7.70 -7.32
N ASP A 476 -44.98 -6.53 -6.95
CA ASP A 476 -44.10 -5.73 -7.81
C ASP A 476 -42.73 -5.41 -7.19
N ILE A 477 -42.17 -6.39 -6.47
CA ILE A 477 -40.89 -6.25 -5.77
C ILE A 477 -39.71 -6.19 -6.76
N GLY A 478 -39.83 -6.83 -7.93
CA GLY A 478 -38.78 -6.82 -8.96
C GLY A 478 -38.54 -5.43 -9.55
N ASP A 479 -39.63 -4.71 -9.83
CA ASP A 479 -39.55 -3.38 -10.43
C ASP A 479 -39.07 -2.33 -9.40
N PHE A 480 -39.44 -2.49 -8.13
CA PHE A 480 -38.89 -1.68 -7.04
C PHE A 480 -37.37 -1.84 -6.87
N ILE A 481 -36.87 -3.07 -7.00
CA ILE A 481 -35.43 -3.35 -6.90
C ILE A 481 -34.70 -2.75 -8.11
N ASN A 482 -35.23 -2.94 -9.32
CA ASN A 482 -34.61 -2.40 -10.54
C ASN A 482 -34.59 -0.87 -10.58
N ASP A 483 -35.66 -0.21 -10.13
CA ASP A 483 -35.70 1.25 -10.03
C ASP A 483 -34.76 1.78 -8.93
N GLY A 484 -34.61 1.05 -7.82
CA GLY A 484 -33.64 1.36 -6.77
C GLY A 484 -32.19 1.25 -7.25
N LEU A 485 -31.88 0.23 -8.05
CA LEU A 485 -30.55 0.01 -8.63
C LEU A 485 -30.21 1.13 -9.63
N ARG A 486 -31.15 1.43 -10.53
CA ARG A 486 -30.99 2.48 -11.54
C ARG A 486 -30.84 3.88 -10.93
N ALA A 487 -31.45 4.13 -9.77
CA ALA A 487 -31.28 5.40 -9.05
C ALA A 487 -29.90 5.51 -8.39
N ALA A 488 -29.33 4.40 -7.89
CA ALA A 488 -28.00 4.37 -7.29
C ALA A 488 -26.89 4.49 -8.35
N ASP A 489 -27.02 3.80 -9.49
CA ASP A 489 -26.03 3.84 -10.58
C ASP A 489 -25.94 5.22 -11.25
N ASN A 490 -27.02 6.02 -11.17
CA ASN A 490 -27.08 7.37 -11.73
C ASN A 490 -26.89 8.47 -10.68
N ASP A 491 -26.50 8.15 -9.44
CA ASP A 491 -26.24 9.14 -8.39
C ASP A 491 -24.87 9.83 -8.64
N PRO A 492 -24.85 11.12 -9.00
CA PRO A 492 -23.61 11.85 -9.29
C PRO A 492 -22.77 12.14 -8.04
N THR A 493 -23.28 11.83 -6.84
CA THR A 493 -22.56 11.96 -5.56
C THR A 493 -21.95 10.65 -5.08
N ALA A 494 -22.23 9.53 -5.76
CA ALA A 494 -21.60 8.25 -5.45
C ALA A 494 -20.11 8.28 -5.84
N PRO A 495 -19.18 7.98 -4.90
CA PRO A 495 -17.76 7.99 -5.20
C PRO A 495 -17.42 6.90 -6.24
N PRO A 496 -16.54 7.19 -7.21
CA PRO A 496 -16.18 6.22 -8.24
C PRO A 496 -15.24 5.16 -7.64
N TYR A 497 -15.78 3.96 -7.45
CA TYR A 497 -15.09 2.73 -7.06
C TYR A 497 -14.53 2.62 -5.64
N ASP A 498 -14.92 1.51 -5.03
CA ASP A 498 -14.35 0.85 -3.86
C ASP A 498 -12.83 0.72 -4.02
N SER A 499 -12.10 1.58 -3.30
CA SER A 499 -10.65 1.51 -3.17
C SER A 499 -10.35 1.12 -1.74
N LEU A 500 -9.63 0.01 -1.60
CA LEU A 500 -8.98 -0.44 -0.37
C LEU A 500 -8.35 0.76 0.34
N LEU A 501 -9.00 1.17 1.43
CA LEU A 501 -8.58 2.28 2.26
C LEU A 501 -7.23 1.97 2.89
N VAL A 502 -6.25 2.75 2.45
CA VAL A 502 -5.07 3.16 3.20
C VAL A 502 -5.55 3.66 4.58
N PHE A 503 -5.08 3.02 5.65
CA PHE A 503 -5.26 3.51 7.00
C PHE A 503 -4.11 4.46 7.34
N ASP A 504 -4.37 5.76 7.29
CA ASP A 504 -3.46 6.77 7.82
C ASP A 504 -3.61 6.86 9.35
N TYR A 505 -2.50 6.52 10.03
CA TYR A 505 -2.02 6.99 11.34
C TYR A 505 -3.06 7.55 12.34
N GLU A 506 -3.57 6.71 13.24
CA GLU A 506 -4.21 7.16 14.47
C GLU A 506 -3.15 7.57 15.51
N GLY A 507 -3.24 8.82 15.97
CA GLY A 507 -2.26 9.46 16.84
C GLY A 507 -1.90 8.71 18.12
N SER A 508 -0.71 9.00 18.62
CA SER A 508 -0.14 8.49 19.86
C SER A 508 -0.89 8.99 21.10
N GLY A 509 -1.51 8.08 21.86
CA GLY A 509 -2.11 8.42 23.16
C GLY A 509 -2.98 7.38 23.89
N SER A 510 -3.13 6.14 23.39
CA SER A 510 -3.98 5.12 24.04
C SER A 510 -3.17 3.99 24.67
N THR A 511 -3.49 3.61 25.91
CA THR A 511 -2.88 2.51 26.67
C THR A 511 -3.54 1.15 26.43
N ALA A 512 -4.44 1.04 25.44
CA ALA A 512 -5.03 -0.22 25.01
C ALA A 512 -4.39 -0.66 23.69
N GLY A 513 -3.84 -1.88 23.65
CA GLY A 513 -3.20 -2.45 22.47
C GLY A 513 -4.19 -2.65 21.32
N SER A 514 -3.78 -2.23 20.12
CA SER A 514 -4.53 -2.44 18.88
C SER A 514 -4.76 -3.93 18.63
N VAL A 515 -6.02 -4.33 18.52
CA VAL A 515 -6.44 -5.72 18.23
C VAL A 515 -6.44 -6.05 16.74
N SER A 516 -5.48 -5.51 15.99
CA SER A 516 -5.42 -5.67 14.53
C SER A 516 -4.15 -6.43 14.12
N SER A 517 -4.13 -7.73 14.38
CA SER A 517 -3.40 -8.73 13.58
C SER A 517 -3.75 -10.14 14.05
N LEU A 518 -4.85 -10.68 13.53
CA LEU A 518 -4.98 -12.14 13.44
C LEU A 518 -4.01 -12.61 12.36
N ASN A 519 -2.80 -12.89 12.83
CA ASN A 519 -1.78 -13.63 12.11
C ASN A 519 -2.34 -15.02 11.78
N SER A 520 -2.67 -15.26 10.52
CA SER A 520 -3.06 -16.56 9.98
C SER A 520 -1.82 -17.47 9.86
N THR A 521 -1.35 -17.97 11.00
CA THR A 521 -0.38 -19.07 11.08
C THR A 521 -0.66 -19.97 12.28
N SER A 522 -1.60 -20.90 12.13
CA SER A 522 -1.42 -22.28 12.64
C SER A 522 -2.63 -23.13 12.27
N THR A 523 -2.37 -24.21 11.55
CA THR A 523 -3.18 -25.43 11.53
C THR A 523 -3.37 -25.94 12.96
N GLY A 524 -4.61 -25.89 13.45
CA GLY A 524 -5.04 -26.45 14.73
C GLY A 524 -6.54 -26.27 14.83
N ASP A 525 -7.26 -27.38 14.98
CA ASP A 525 -8.72 -27.44 15.03
C ASP A 525 -9.28 -26.41 16.02
N GLN A 526 -10.10 -25.49 15.50
CA GLN A 526 -10.78 -24.50 16.32
C GLN A 526 -12.04 -25.14 16.88
N ASP A 527 -12.04 -25.36 18.18
CA ASP A 527 -13.18 -25.88 18.93
C ASP A 527 -14.21 -24.74 19.14
N TYR A 528 -15.39 -24.90 18.54
CA TYR A 528 -16.48 -23.91 18.54
C TYR A 528 -17.59 -24.23 19.54
N ASP A 529 -17.37 -25.18 20.45
CA ASP A 529 -18.40 -25.65 21.39
C ASP A 529 -18.90 -24.56 22.35
N TYR A 530 -18.09 -23.53 22.62
CA TYR A 530 -18.47 -22.38 23.45
C TYR A 530 -19.62 -21.54 22.86
N LEU A 531 -19.96 -21.70 21.58
CA LEU A 531 -21.08 -21.00 20.94
C LEU A 531 -22.45 -21.44 21.48
N ASN A 532 -22.53 -22.62 22.11
CA ASN A 532 -23.75 -23.11 22.75
C ASN A 532 -24.13 -22.30 24.00
N ASP A 533 -23.15 -21.71 24.67
CA ASP A 533 -23.36 -20.98 25.92
C ASP A 533 -23.89 -19.55 25.70
N TRP A 534 -23.89 -19.06 24.45
CA TRP A 534 -24.21 -17.67 24.13
C TRP A 534 -25.71 -17.42 23.90
N GLY A 535 -26.52 -18.46 24.09
CA GLY A 535 -27.97 -18.40 24.06
C GLY A 535 -28.60 -18.74 22.70
N PRO A 536 -29.94 -18.80 22.64
CA PRO A 536 -30.68 -19.50 21.58
C PRO A 536 -30.51 -18.92 20.18
N ARG A 537 -30.02 -17.68 20.05
CA ARG A 537 -29.78 -17.02 18.75
C ARG A 537 -28.52 -17.53 18.05
N PHE A 538 -27.57 -18.09 18.82
CA PHE A 538 -26.29 -18.60 18.31
C PHE A 538 -26.31 -20.11 18.08
N LYS A 539 -27.42 -20.78 18.44
CA LYS A 539 -27.60 -22.21 18.26
C LYS A 539 -27.39 -22.68 16.82
N LYS A 540 -27.86 -21.90 15.84
CA LYS A 540 -27.70 -22.22 14.41
C LYS A 540 -26.26 -22.08 13.91
N LEU A 541 -25.44 -21.27 14.58
CA LEU A 541 -24.01 -21.13 14.31
C LEU A 541 -23.22 -22.24 15.01
N ALA A 542 -23.59 -22.57 16.25
CA ALA A 542 -23.07 -23.72 16.96
C ALA A 542 -23.33 -25.03 16.19
N ASP A 543 -24.53 -25.24 15.68
CA ASP A 543 -24.88 -26.43 14.86
C ASP A 543 -24.10 -26.51 13.53
N MET A 544 -23.53 -25.40 13.04
CA MET A 544 -22.89 -25.32 11.72
C MET A 544 -21.36 -25.47 11.81
N TYR A 545 -20.77 -25.14 12.96
CA TYR A 545 -19.32 -25.12 13.18
C TYR A 545 -18.87 -25.98 14.37
N GLY A 546 -19.76 -26.34 15.29
CA GLY A 546 -19.55 -27.36 16.32
C GLY A 546 -19.79 -28.73 15.70
N GLY A 547 -18.75 -29.30 15.11
CA GLY A 547 -18.79 -30.62 14.48
C GLY A 547 -19.20 -31.69 15.49
N GLY A 548 -20.17 -32.51 15.11
CA GLY A 548 -20.54 -33.70 15.87
C GLY A 548 -19.46 -34.77 15.80
N ASP A 549 -19.13 -35.32 16.96
CA ASP A 549 -18.88 -36.75 17.19
C ASP A 549 -19.97 -37.56 16.45
N ASP A 550 -19.80 -38.65 15.73
CA ASP A 550 -18.71 -39.57 15.35
C ASP A 550 -19.28 -40.39 14.14
N ASP A 551 -18.44 -41.12 13.40
CA ASP A 551 -18.81 -42.23 12.47
C ASP A 551 -19.76 -41.96 11.26
#